data_AF-A0AAF0L3D5-F1
#
_entry.id   AF-A0AAF0L3D5-F1
#
_cell.length_a   1.000
_cell.length_b   1.000
_cell.length_c   1.000
_cell.angle_alpha   90.00
_cell.angle_beta   90.00
_cell.angle_gamma   90.00
#
_symmetry.space_group_name_H-M   'P 1'
#
loop_
_entity.id
_entity.type
_entity.pdbx_description
1 polymer ?
#
loop_
_entity_poly.entity_id
_entity_poly.type
_entity_poly.pdbx_seq_one_letter_code
_entity_poly.pdbx_strand_id
1 'polypeptide(L)'
;MDPGDSSTELLRKNANLLIDHGAKDQSVAAELGLLVPGRKGTEGIGGKLVLTSTALFFEGHAVNRVRPQFGFPLSEIASLSDVSRGLSRQLRVELRSGVHGRFVVWGVPGLIAAIEEARAAL
;
A
#
# COMPACT_ATOMS: atom_id res chain seq x y z
N MET A 1 2.97 -15.74 -16.35
CA MET A 1 4.34 -15.24 -16.14
C MET A 1 4.70 -15.61 -14.73
N ASP A 2 5.73 -16.43 -14.59
CA ASP A 2 6.22 -16.93 -13.32
C ASP A 2 7.04 -15.81 -12.64
N PRO A 3 6.66 -15.31 -11.46
CA PRO A 3 7.46 -14.31 -10.74
C PRO A 3 8.60 -15.02 -10.01
N GLY A 4 9.51 -15.62 -10.77
CA GLY A 4 10.71 -16.26 -10.25
C GLY A 4 11.75 -15.23 -9.80
N ASP A 5 12.16 -15.37 -8.55
CA ASP A 5 13.49 -15.03 -8.02
C ASP A 5 13.88 -13.54 -7.90
N SER A 6 13.50 -12.89 -6.78
CA SER A 6 14.20 -11.73 -6.16
C SER A 6 13.63 -11.22 -4.83
N SER A 7 12.77 -11.96 -4.13
CA SER A 7 11.97 -11.36 -3.04
C SER A 7 11.80 -12.28 -1.86
N THR A 8 12.83 -12.40 -1.02
CA THR A 8 12.67 -12.97 0.33
C THR A 8 11.56 -12.18 1.04
N GLU A 9 10.49 -12.85 1.44
CA GLU A 9 9.44 -12.24 2.26
C GLU A 9 10.03 -11.92 3.64
N LEU A 10 10.05 -10.63 3.97
CA LEU A 10 10.59 -10.13 5.24
C LEU A 10 9.48 -9.95 6.28
N LEU A 11 8.30 -9.52 5.84
CA LEU A 11 7.16 -9.24 6.72
C LEU A 11 5.85 -9.32 5.95
N ARG A 12 4.80 -9.81 6.62
CA ARG A 12 3.42 -9.82 6.11
C ARG A 12 2.46 -9.25 7.14
N LYS A 13 1.55 -8.37 6.72
CA LYS A 13 0.48 -7.83 7.57
C LYS A 13 -0.86 -7.75 6.85
N ASN A 14 -1.94 -8.04 7.56
CA ASN A 14 -3.28 -7.70 7.08
C ASN A 14 -3.42 -6.18 7.00
N ALA A 15 -3.98 -5.70 5.90
CA ALA A 15 -4.16 -4.29 5.64
C ALA A 15 -5.38 -4.03 4.76
N ASN A 16 -5.99 -2.86 4.91
CA ASN A 16 -7.03 -2.41 3.98
C ASN A 16 -6.50 -1.24 3.17
N LEU A 17 -6.49 -1.34 1.84
CA LEU A 17 -6.25 -0.21 0.96
C LEU A 17 -7.43 0.76 1.07
N LEU A 18 -7.17 2.01 1.40
CA LEU A 18 -8.16 3.09 1.42
C LEU A 18 -8.25 3.75 0.05
N ILE A 19 -9.46 3.75 -0.50
CA ILE A 19 -9.82 4.39 -1.76
C ILE A 19 -10.68 5.60 -1.44
N ASP A 20 -10.22 6.79 -1.80
CA ASP A 20 -10.99 8.02 -1.63
C ASP A 20 -11.55 8.46 -2.98
N HIS A 21 -12.85 8.21 -3.19
CA HIS A 21 -13.50 8.48 -4.48
C HIS A 21 -13.64 9.97 -4.79
N GLY A 22 -13.49 10.85 -3.78
CA GLY A 22 -13.55 12.30 -3.95
C GLY A 22 -12.19 12.96 -4.10
N ALA A 23 -11.09 12.22 -3.93
CA ALA A 23 -9.75 12.79 -3.98
C ALA A 23 -9.32 13.10 -5.42
N LYS A 24 -8.60 14.21 -5.59
CA LYS A 24 -8.08 14.67 -6.90
C LYS A 24 -6.58 14.40 -7.05
N ASP A 25 -5.97 13.76 -6.07
CA ASP A 25 -4.54 13.45 -6.05
C ASP A 25 -4.24 12.14 -6.81
N GLN A 26 -2.97 11.99 -7.19
CA GLN A 26 -2.48 10.79 -7.88
C GLN A 26 -2.40 9.64 -6.88
N SER A 27 -3.47 8.85 -6.77
CA SER A 27 -3.51 7.66 -5.92
C SER A 27 -3.34 6.39 -6.75
N VAL A 28 -2.82 5.33 -6.15
CA VAL A 28 -2.81 3.99 -6.76
C VAL A 28 -4.21 3.53 -7.18
N ALA A 29 -5.26 4.00 -6.49
CA ALA A 29 -6.63 3.72 -6.86
C ALA A 29 -7.04 4.39 -8.18
N ALA A 30 -6.52 5.58 -8.48
CA ALA A 30 -6.74 6.26 -9.76
C ALA A 30 -6.03 5.52 -10.90
N GLU A 31 -4.75 5.18 -10.71
CA GLU A 31 -3.93 4.45 -11.69
C GLU A 31 -4.54 3.08 -12.04
N LEU A 32 -5.11 2.39 -11.05
CA LEU A 32 -5.74 1.08 -11.22
C LEU A 32 -7.22 1.16 -11.64
N GLY A 33 -7.78 2.35 -11.89
CA GLY A 33 -9.17 2.52 -12.31
C GLY A 33 -10.20 2.08 -11.26
N LEU A 34 -9.87 2.15 -9.97
CA LEU A 34 -10.72 1.72 -8.86
C LEU A 34 -11.69 2.81 -8.38
N LEU A 35 -11.54 4.03 -8.89
CA LEU A 35 -12.41 5.15 -8.54
C LEU A 35 -13.77 5.01 -9.24
N VAL A 36 -14.84 5.35 -8.52
CA VAL A 36 -16.21 5.34 -9.04
C VAL A 36 -16.64 6.80 -9.29
N PRO A 37 -16.83 7.22 -10.56
CA PRO A 37 -17.24 8.59 -10.88
C PRO A 37 -18.52 9.00 -10.16
N GLY A 38 -18.54 10.21 -9.60
CA GLY A 38 -19.70 10.76 -8.88
C GLY A 38 -19.89 10.23 -7.45
N ARG A 39 -19.18 9.19 -7.04
CA ARG A 39 -19.18 8.70 -5.65
C ARG A 39 -18.29 9.58 -4.78
N LYS A 40 -18.70 9.78 -3.52
CA LYS A 40 -17.91 10.48 -2.50
C LYS A 40 -17.65 9.56 -1.31
N GLY A 41 -16.57 9.85 -0.58
CA GLY A 41 -16.19 9.13 0.63
C GLY A 41 -15.10 8.09 0.39
N THR A 42 -14.70 7.45 1.50
CA THR A 42 -13.61 6.49 1.54
C THR A 42 -14.13 5.06 1.64
N GLU A 43 -13.62 4.16 0.81
CA GLU A 43 -13.86 2.72 0.84
C GLU A 43 -12.57 1.98 1.21
N GLY A 44 -12.69 0.84 1.91
CA GLY A 44 -11.58 -0.04 2.22
C GLY A 44 -11.63 -1.33 1.41
N ILE A 45 -10.58 -1.66 0.66
CA ILE A 45 -10.39 -2.99 0.07
C ILE A 45 -9.48 -3.82 0.98
N GLY A 46 -10.02 -4.89 1.54
CA GLY A 46 -9.26 -5.79 2.43
C GLY A 46 -8.23 -6.62 1.68
N GLY A 47 -7.04 -6.76 2.26
CA GLY A 47 -5.94 -7.50 1.69
C GLY A 47 -4.79 -7.66 2.68
N LYS A 48 -3.59 -7.81 2.11
CA LYS A 48 -2.35 -7.93 2.87
C LYS A 48 -1.25 -7.10 2.23
N LEU A 49 -0.44 -6.50 3.08
CA LEU A 49 0.86 -5.95 2.71
C LEU A 49 1.93 -7.03 2.88
N VAL A 50 2.77 -7.21 1.87
CA VAL A 50 3.89 -8.14 1.86
C VAL A 50 5.15 -7.34 1.57
N LEU A 51 6.01 -7.20 2.57
CA LEU A 51 7.33 -6.60 2.42
C LEU A 51 8.30 -7.68 1.97
N THR A 52 9.06 -7.36 0.94
CA THR A 52 10.15 -8.16 0.41
C THR A 52 11.44 -7.36 0.45
N SER A 53 12.57 -7.98 0.09
CA SER A 53 13.85 -7.29 -0.06
C SER A 53 13.84 -6.14 -1.06
N THR A 54 12.89 -6.09 -2.01
CA THR A 54 12.89 -5.12 -3.13
C THR A 54 11.63 -4.28 -3.27
N ALA A 55 10.50 -4.73 -2.71
CA ALA A 55 9.22 -4.02 -2.82
C ALA A 55 8.29 -4.28 -1.63
N LEU A 56 7.35 -3.35 -1.43
CA LEU A 56 6.16 -3.53 -0.59
C LEU A 56 4.95 -3.80 -1.49
N PHE A 57 4.45 -5.03 -1.50
CA PHE A 57 3.28 -5.43 -2.28
C PHE A 57 1.99 -5.30 -1.49
N PHE A 58 0.91 -4.94 -2.18
CA PHE A 58 -0.46 -5.13 -1.71
C PHE A 58 -1.14 -6.20 -2.54
N GLU A 59 -1.80 -7.14 -1.87
CA GLU A 59 -2.62 -8.19 -2.47
C GLU A 59 -4.02 -8.16 -1.86
N GLY A 60 -5.03 -7.81 -2.67
CA GLY A 60 -6.44 -7.91 -2.26
C GLY A 60 -6.85 -9.36 -2.00
N HIS A 61 -7.74 -9.57 -1.02
CA HIS A 61 -8.22 -10.92 -0.69
C HIS A 61 -8.98 -11.58 -1.84
N ALA A 62 -8.85 -12.90 -1.96
CA ALA A 62 -9.48 -13.70 -3.01
C ALA A 62 -11.01 -13.61 -3.04
N VAL A 63 -11.65 -13.29 -1.91
CA VAL A 63 -13.12 -13.18 -1.78
C VAL A 63 -13.66 -11.81 -2.22
N ASN A 64 -12.80 -10.83 -2.46
CA ASN A 64 -13.23 -9.52 -2.95
C ASN A 64 -13.69 -9.63 -4.41
N ARG A 65 -14.72 -8.85 -4.79
CA ARG A 65 -15.11 -8.71 -6.20
C ARG A 65 -14.01 -8.05 -7.03
N VAL A 66 -13.30 -7.08 -6.44
CA VAL A 66 -12.14 -6.40 -7.03
C VAL A 66 -10.90 -6.79 -6.23
N ARG A 67 -9.87 -7.29 -6.91
CA ARG A 67 -8.68 -7.92 -6.31
C ARG A 67 -7.42 -7.24 -6.84
N PRO A 68 -7.16 -5.98 -6.45
CA PRO A 68 -5.99 -5.29 -6.94
C PRO A 68 -4.73 -5.97 -6.37
N GLN A 69 -3.74 -6.11 -7.23
CA GLN A 69 -2.40 -6.56 -6.88
C GLN A 69 -1.41 -5.58 -7.50
N PHE A 70 -0.58 -4.98 -6.66
CA PHE A 70 0.41 -3.99 -7.08
C PHE A 70 1.51 -3.88 -6.01
N GLY A 71 2.59 -3.19 -6.33
CA GLY A 71 3.70 -2.98 -5.39
C GLY A 71 4.29 -1.60 -5.46
N PHE A 72 4.92 -1.20 -4.37
CA PHE A 72 5.77 -0.03 -4.26
C PHE A 72 7.22 -0.52 -4.25
N PRO A 73 8.00 -0.34 -5.34
CA PRO A 73 9.42 -0.62 -5.32
C PRO A 73 10.10 0.22 -4.23
N LEU A 74 10.90 -0.42 -3.39
CA LEU A 74 11.48 0.23 -2.22
C LEU A 74 12.40 1.41 -2.59
N SER A 75 13.10 1.33 -3.72
CA SER A 75 13.94 2.39 -4.29
C SER A 75 13.15 3.64 -4.71
N GLU A 76 11.88 3.43 -5.11
CA GLU A 76 10.99 4.48 -5.62
C GLU A 76 10.13 5.13 -4.53
N ILE A 77 10.12 4.58 -3.31
CA ILE A 77 9.43 5.21 -2.18
C ILE A 77 10.14 6.53 -1.86
N ALA A 78 9.41 7.63 -1.96
CA ALA A 78 9.87 8.96 -1.56
C ALA A 78 9.64 9.20 -0.08
N SER A 79 8.49 8.77 0.46
CA SER A 79 8.18 8.92 1.87
C SER A 79 7.24 7.83 2.40
N LEU A 80 7.39 7.56 3.70
CA LEU A 80 6.50 6.75 4.52
C LEU A 80 5.98 7.64 5.65
N SER A 81 4.68 7.64 5.90
CA SER A 81 4.11 8.49 6.95
C SER A 81 3.04 7.76 7.75
N ASP A 82 3.15 7.82 9.07
CA ASP A 82 2.06 7.47 9.96
C ASP A 82 1.02 8.59 9.92
N VAL A 83 -0.12 8.31 9.28
CA VAL A 83 -1.24 9.25 9.13
C VAL A 83 -2.44 8.81 9.96
N SER A 84 -2.20 8.06 11.04
CA SER A 84 -3.21 7.57 11.96
C SER A 84 -4.06 8.71 12.53
N ARG A 85 -5.36 8.45 12.71
CA ARG A 85 -6.32 9.39 13.32
C ARG A 85 -7.24 8.66 14.27
N GLY A 86 -7.28 9.10 15.53
CA GLY A 86 -8.05 8.43 16.58
C GLY A 86 -7.66 6.96 16.72
N LEU A 87 -8.63 6.06 16.56
CA LEU A 87 -8.41 4.61 16.60
C LEU A 87 -7.96 4.02 15.25
N SER A 88 -8.06 4.77 14.16
CA SER A 88 -7.62 4.30 12.83
C SER A 88 -6.10 4.37 12.73
N ARG A 89 -5.46 3.21 12.57
CA ARG A 89 -4.02 3.10 12.33
C ARG A 89 -3.73 3.10 10.84
N GLN A 90 -3.04 4.12 10.33
CA GLN A 90 -2.88 4.32 8.89
C GLN A 90 -1.43 4.59 8.49
N LEU A 91 -1.03 3.96 7.38
CA LEU A 91 0.23 4.21 6.69
C LEU A 91 -0.08 4.89 5.34
N ARG A 92 0.63 5.97 5.03
CA ARG A 92 0.75 6.52 3.67
C ARG A 92 2.10 6.13 3.10
N VAL A 93 2.10 5.55 1.90
CA VAL A 93 3.29 5.25 1.11
C VAL A 93 3.20 6.13 -0.14
N GLU A 94 4.24 6.92 -0.40
CA GLU A 94 4.30 7.83 -1.55
C GLU A 94 5.55 7.57 -2.37
N LEU A 95 5.38 7.41 -3.67
CA LEU A 95 6.47 7.22 -4.63
C LEU A 95 7.05 8.57 -5.08
N ARG A 96 8.26 8.56 -5.63
CA ARG A 96 8.91 9.74 -6.23
C ARG A 96 8.10 10.37 -7.36
N SER A 97 7.25 9.57 -8.03
CA SER A 97 6.31 10.06 -9.04
C SER A 97 5.16 10.90 -8.48
N GLY A 98 4.95 10.91 -7.16
CA GLY A 98 3.79 11.50 -6.48
C GLY A 98 2.62 10.54 -6.31
N VAL A 99 2.67 9.36 -6.95
CA VAL A 99 1.65 8.31 -6.75
C VAL A 99 1.71 7.79 -5.33
N HIS A 100 0.57 7.70 -4.65
CA HIS A 100 0.52 7.26 -3.27
C HIS A 100 -0.58 6.22 -3.00
N GLY A 101 -0.38 5.43 -1.95
CA GLY A 101 -1.39 4.55 -1.36
C GLY A 101 -1.57 4.83 0.12
N ARG A 102 -2.80 4.71 0.61
CA ARG A 102 -3.14 4.76 2.04
C ARG A 102 -3.66 3.42 2.50
N PHE A 103 -3.17 2.95 3.64
CA PHE A 103 -3.52 1.65 4.18
C PHE A 103 -3.94 1.77 5.63
N VAL A 104 -5.04 1.12 6.02
CA VAL A 104 -5.29 0.81 7.43
C VAL A 104 -4.49 -0.44 7.77
N VAL A 105 -3.56 -0.34 8.71
CA VAL A 105 -2.68 -1.44 9.12
C VAL A 105 -2.23 -1.23 10.58
N TRP A 106 -2.24 -2.29 11.37
CA TRP A 106 -1.79 -2.24 12.76
C TRP A 106 -0.27 -2.21 12.86
N GLY A 107 0.26 -1.59 13.93
CA GLY A 107 1.71 -1.51 14.18
C GLY A 107 2.47 -0.76 13.08
N VAL A 108 1.98 0.43 12.72
CA VAL A 108 2.58 1.31 11.69
C VAL A 108 4.05 1.62 11.98
N PRO A 109 4.47 1.99 13.21
CA PRO A 109 5.88 2.33 13.47
C PRO A 109 6.83 1.17 13.16
N GLY A 110 6.48 -0.06 13.56
CA GLY A 110 7.30 -1.24 13.28
C GLY A 110 7.30 -1.63 11.80
N LEU A 111 6.18 -1.39 11.08
CA LEU A 111 6.14 -1.59 9.63
C LEU A 111 7.03 -0.57 8.90
N ILE A 112 6.99 0.70 9.28
CA ILE A 112 7.87 1.74 8.70
C ILE A 112 9.35 1.36 8.95
N ALA A 113 9.71 1.00 10.18
CA ALA A 113 11.07 0.61 10.52
C ALA A 113 11.56 -0.57 9.66
N ALA A 114 10.74 -1.62 9.49
CA ALA A 114 11.09 -2.77 8.64
C ALA A 114 11.26 -2.38 7.16
N ILE A 115 10.42 -1.47 6.65
CA ILE A 115 10.55 -0.98 5.27
C ILE A 115 11.84 -0.17 5.11
N GLU A 116 12.17 0.71 6.06
CA GLU A 116 13.40 1.51 6.01
C GLU A 116 14.66 0.65 6.16
N GLU A 117 14.64 -0.38 7.00
CA GLU A 117 15.74 -1.34 7.10
C GLU A 117 15.95 -2.08 5.79
N ALA A 118 14.87 -2.56 5.15
CA ALA A 118 14.95 -3.19 3.83
C ALA A 118 15.47 -2.22 2.75
N ARG A 119 15.07 -0.93 2.80
CA ARG A 119 15.56 0.12 1.89
C ARG A 119 17.05 0.40 2.05
N ALA A 120 17.57 0.35 3.27
CA ALA A 120 18.97 0.59 3.56
C ALA A 120 19.89 -0.55 3.07
N ALA A 121 19.32 -1.73 2.77
CA ALA A 121 20.03 -2.89 2.27
C ALA A 121 20.04 -3.03 0.72
N LEU A 122 19.47 -2.05 0.00
CA LEU A 122 19.42 -2.02 -1.47
C LEU A 122 20.72 -1.54 -2.13
#